data_AF-A0A382UDD6-F1
#
_entry.id   AF-A0A382UDD6-F1
#
_cell.length_a   1.000
_cell.length_b   1.000
_cell.length_c   1.000
_cell.angle_alpha   90.00
_cell.angle_beta   90.00
_cell.angle_gamma   90.00
#
_symmetry.space_group_name_H-M   'P 1'
#
loop_
_entity.id
_entity.type
_entity.pdbx_description
1 polymer ?
#
loop_
_entity_poly.entity_id
_entity_poly.type
_entity_poly.pdbx_seq_one_letter_code
_entity_poly.pdbx_strand_id
1 'polypeptide(L)' 'MTGMYPSRVHNTRNGNESFTSYPPVVSKLIADSGYDCGLVGKFHLQSSGHRTEPRIDDGFSFWKFSHAP' A
#
# COMPACT_ATOMS: atom_id res chain seq x y z
N MET A 1 3.97 2.88 -4.65
CA MET A 1 3.64 1.54 -5.19
C MET A 1 2.79 1.57 -6.46
N THR A 2 2.59 2.71 -7.13
CA THR A 2 1.74 2.81 -8.34
C THR A 2 2.52 2.94 -9.64
N GLY A 3 3.85 3.03 -9.59
CA GLY A 3 4.70 3.38 -10.74
C GLY A 3 4.63 4.85 -11.17
N MET A 4 3.91 5.70 -10.41
CA MET A 4 3.67 7.12 -10.74
C MET A 4 4.44 8.06 -9.81
N TYR A 5 4.67 9.30 -10.27
CA TYR A 5 5.23 10.36 -9.42
C TYR A 5 4.32 10.68 -8.22
N PRO A 6 4.89 11.03 -7.05
CA PRO A 6 4.10 11.40 -5.86
C PRO A 6 3.11 12.54 -6.10
N SER A 7 3.48 13.52 -6.93
CA SER A 7 2.61 14.65 -7.32
C SER A 7 1.35 14.21 -8.08
N ARG A 8 1.44 13.12 -8.86
CA ARG A 8 0.33 12.58 -9.64
C ARG A 8 -0.67 11.80 -8.79
N VAL A 9 -0.22 11.21 -7.69
CA VAL A 9 -1.06 10.43 -6.76
C VAL A 9 -1.38 11.18 -5.47
N HIS A 10 -0.95 12.45 -5.36
CA HIS A 10 -1.17 13.32 -4.20
C HIS A 10 -0.73 12.72 -2.86
N ASN A 11 0.22 11.77 -2.88
CA ASN A 11 0.78 11.11 -1.69
C ASN A 11 2.23 11.57 -1.49
N THR A 12 2.42 12.81 -1.04
CA THR A 12 3.71 13.53 -1.11
C THR A 12 4.44 13.68 0.22
N ARG A 13 3.94 13.07 1.31
CA ARG A 13 4.54 13.17 2.64
C ARG A 13 4.35 11.89 3.45
N ASN A 14 5.13 11.75 4.51
CA ASN A 14 4.94 10.69 5.49
C ASN A 14 3.73 10.99 6.39
N GLY A 15 3.11 9.93 6.92
CA GLY A 15 1.99 10.06 7.85
C GLY A 15 0.69 10.53 7.21
N ASN A 16 0.52 10.32 5.91
CA ASN A 16 -0.75 10.62 5.23
C ASN A 16 -1.89 9.79 5.83
N GLU A 17 -3.03 10.43 6.07
CA GLU A 17 -4.21 9.80 6.65
C GLU A 17 -4.84 8.79 5.67
N SER A 18 -4.85 9.14 4.39
CA SER A 18 -5.49 8.36 3.32
C SER A 18 -4.54 8.07 2.17
N PHE A 19 -4.84 7.00 1.43
CA PHE A 19 -4.26 6.69 0.13
C PHE A 19 -5.39 6.42 -0.85
N THR A 20 -5.39 7.08 -2.01
CA THR A 20 -6.48 6.98 -2.98
C THR A 20 -6.49 5.60 -3.64
N SER A 21 -7.68 5.06 -3.92
CA SER A 21 -7.83 3.75 -4.58
C SER A 21 -7.40 3.76 -6.06
N TYR A 22 -7.27 4.93 -6.67
CA TYR A 22 -6.81 5.10 -8.04
C TYR A 22 -5.62 6.08 -8.12
N PRO A 23 -4.59 5.78 -8.93
CA PRO A 23 -4.37 4.51 -9.64
C PRO A 23 -4.05 3.35 -8.68
N PRO A 24 -4.36 2.09 -9.05
CA PRO A 24 -4.09 0.93 -8.21
C PRO A 24 -2.59 0.76 -7.96
N VAL A 25 -2.25 0.10 -6.86
CA VAL A 25 -0.87 -0.32 -6.61
C VAL A 25 -0.50 -1.47 -7.54
N VAL A 26 0.79 -1.57 -7.87
CA VAL A 26 1.33 -2.57 -8.81
C VAL A 26 1.02 -4.00 -8.37
N SER A 27 0.99 -4.27 -7.07
CA SER A 27 0.65 -5.60 -6.53
C SER A 27 -0.78 -6.00 -6.86
N LYS A 28 -1.73 -5.06 -6.90
CA LYS A 28 -3.11 -5.32 -7.33
C LYS A 28 -3.17 -5.73 -8.80
N LEU A 29 -2.44 -5.04 -9.66
CA LEU A 29 -2.37 -5.36 -11.09
C LEU A 29 -1.76 -6.75 -11.34
N ILE A 30 -0.74 -7.11 -10.56
CA ILE A 30 -0.11 -8.42 -10.63
C ILE A 30 -1.07 -9.51 -10.14
N ALA A 31 -1.77 -9.26 -9.02
CA ALA A 31 -2.78 -10.18 -8.51
C ALA A 31 -3.94 -10.40 -9.49
N ASP A 32 -4.43 -9.34 -10.11
CA ASP A 32 -5.48 -9.42 -11.14
C ASP A 32 -5.03 -10.19 -12.40
N SER A 33 -3.72 -10.29 -12.61
CA SER A 33 -3.14 -11.10 -13.68
C SER A 33 -2.97 -12.58 -13.29
N GLY A 34 -3.44 -12.99 -12.11
CA GLY A 34 -3.46 -14.38 -11.64
C GLY A 34 -2.29 -14.79 -10.74
N TYR A 35 -1.52 -13.84 -10.22
CA TYR A 35 -0.38 -14.12 -9.34
C TYR A 35 -0.74 -14.00 -7.86
N ASP A 36 -0.22 -14.91 -7.03
CA ASP A 36 -0.30 -14.77 -5.58
C ASP A 36 0.71 -13.73 -5.08
N CYS A 37 0.20 -12.67 -4.45
CA CYS A 37 1.01 -11.59 -3.88
C CYS A 37 0.92 -11.61 -2.35
N GLY A 38 2.03 -11.33 -1.68
CA GLY A 38 2.06 -11.19 -0.22
C GLY A 38 2.96 -10.05 0.25
N LEU A 39 2.64 -9.49 1.42
CA LEU A 39 3.46 -8.49 2.11
C LEU A 39 3.91 -8.99 3.48
N VAL A 40 5.22 -8.90 3.73
CA VAL A 40 5.84 -9.09 5.05
C VAL A 40 6.71 -7.88 5.33
N GLY A 41 6.41 -7.12 6.39
CA GLY A 41 7.12 -5.88 6.73
C GLY A 41 6.24 -4.63 6.69
N LYS A 42 6.84 -3.48 6.35
CA LYS A 42 6.15 -2.18 6.25
C LYS A 42 5.55 -1.99 4.86
N PHE A 43 4.40 -1.30 4.79
CA PHE A 43 3.85 -0.87 3.51
C PHE A 43 4.10 0.61 3.24
N HIS A 44 3.91 1.45 4.26
CA HIS A 44 4.23 2.87 4.31
C HIS A 44 3.54 3.70 3.23
N LEU A 45 2.28 3.37 2.93
CA LEU A 45 1.43 4.18 2.04
C LEU A 45 0.60 5.18 2.82
N GLN A 46 0.24 4.84 4.06
CA GLN A 46 -0.54 5.66 4.99
C GLN A 46 0.14 5.70 6.38
N SER A 47 -0.38 6.53 7.27
CA SER A 47 0.03 6.59 8.66
C SER A 47 -0.25 5.26 9.37
N SER A 48 0.75 4.76 10.08
CA SER A 48 0.62 3.65 11.03
C SER A 48 0.24 4.14 12.43
N GLY A 49 -0.28 5.36 12.58
CA GLY A 49 -0.56 6.00 13.89
C GLY A 49 -1.42 5.19 14.86
N HIS A 50 -2.19 4.21 14.37
CA HIS A 50 -2.94 3.23 15.15
C HIS A 50 -2.32 1.81 15.10
N ARG A 51 -0.98 1.74 15.06
CA ARG A 51 -0.12 0.55 14.93
C ARG A 51 -0.07 -0.02 13.51
N THR A 52 -1.20 -0.44 12.96
CA THR A 52 -1.28 -1.04 11.62
C THR A 52 -1.87 -0.04 10.64
N GLU A 53 -1.23 0.13 9.48
CA GLU A 53 -1.79 0.93 8.40
C GLU A 53 -3.15 0.35 7.93
N PRO A 54 -4.13 1.20 7.59
CA PRO A 54 -5.37 0.74 6.96
C PRO A 54 -5.08 -0.10 5.71
N ARG A 55 -5.77 -1.23 5.56
CA ARG A 55 -5.67 -2.04 4.34
C ARG A 55 -6.38 -1.32 3.20
N ILE A 56 -5.75 -1.33 2.04
CA ILE A 56 -6.34 -0.90 0.77
C ILE A 56 -6.57 -2.13 -0.11
N ASP A 57 -7.17 -1.93 -1.28
CA ASP A 57 -7.25 -2.97 -2.31
C ASP A 57 -5.87 -3.17 -2.99
N ASP A 58 -4.96 -3.81 -2.24
CA ASP A 58 -3.55 -3.97 -2.62
C ASP A 58 -3.23 -5.28 -3.33
N GLY A 59 -4.20 -6.19 -3.42
CA GLY A 59 -4.04 -7.49 -4.08
C GLY A 59 -3.21 -8.51 -3.28
N PHE A 60 -2.82 -8.23 -2.04
CA PHE A 60 -2.09 -9.20 -1.22
C PHE A 60 -3.03 -10.24 -0.61
N SER A 61 -2.87 -11.51 -0.99
CA SER A 61 -3.53 -12.67 -0.35
C SER A 61 -2.90 -13.03 1.00
N PHE A 62 -1.62 -12.66 1.20
CA PHE A 62 -0.91 -12.82 2.47
C PHE A 62 -0.42 -11.50 3.04
N TRP A 63 -0.64 -11.26 4.33
CA TRP A 63 -0.26 -10.01 4.99
C TRP A 63 0.28 -10.24 6.41
N LYS A 64 1.56 -9.91 6.62
CA LYS A 64 2.25 -9.86 7.91
C LYS A 64 2.93 -8.51 8.07
N PHE A 65 2.12 -7.51 8.40
CA PHE A 65 2.62 -6.17 8.65
C PHE A 65 3.53 -6.13 9.87
N SER A 66 4.61 -5.38 9.75
CA SER A 66 5.50 -5.01 10.84
C SER A 66 5.89 -3.56 10.64
N HIS A 67 5.66 -2.74 11.68
CA HIS A 67 6.31 -1.44 11.80
C HIS A 67 7.50 -1.57 12.77
N ALA A 68 8.46 -0.64 12.70
CA ALA A 68 9.49 -0.57 13.74
C ALA A 68 8.79 -0.28 15.08
N PRO A 69 9.35 -0.68 16.23
CA PRO A 69 8.86 -0.22 17.53
C PRO A 69 8.82 1.31 17.61
#